data_AF-A0A117PDV1-F1
#
_entry.id   AF-A0A117PDV1-F1
#
_cell.length_a   1.000
_cell.length_b   1.000
_cell.length_c   1.000
_cell.angle_alpha   90.00
_cell.angle_beta   90.00
_cell.angle_gamma   90.00
#
_symmetry.space_group_name_H-M   'P 1'
#
loop_
_entity.id
_entity.type
_entity.pdbx_description
1 polymer ?
#
loop_
_entity_poly.entity_id
_entity_poly.type
_entity_poly.pdbx_seq_one_letter_code
_entity_poly.pdbx_strand_id
1 'polypeptide(L)'
;MSGATDIDDPAALHRAGTGARETAGQTRTAGAHPVDETRSAARDLSGGNWSGGLGGALDGLAQTWSSQVSALAAKCDSLAGQCGDSGLLYQNTEATNTQTMRSLSAGSSPFG
;
A
#
# COMPACT_ATOMS: atom_id res chain seq x y z
N MET A 1 -1.83 -24.53 17.68
CA MET A 1 -0.54 -24.53 16.97
C MET A 1 -0.56 -23.40 15.98
N SER A 2 0.01 -22.25 16.35
CA SER A 2 0.19 -21.12 15.44
C SER A 2 1.35 -21.50 14.52
N GLY A 3 1.05 -21.75 13.24
CA GLY A 3 2.06 -22.05 12.24
C GLY A 3 3.12 -20.96 12.29
N ALA A 4 4.37 -21.36 12.46
CA ALA A 4 5.49 -20.49 12.20
C ALA A 4 5.26 -19.93 10.79
N THR A 5 4.95 -18.65 10.71
CA THR A 5 5.03 -17.91 9.46
C THR A 5 6.51 -17.91 9.13
N ASP A 6 6.98 -18.92 8.42
CA ASP A 6 8.32 -18.87 7.87
C ASP A 6 8.24 -17.86 6.72
N ILE A 7 8.87 -16.71 6.91
CA ILE A 7 8.99 -15.75 5.82
C ILE A 7 10.22 -16.18 5.04
N ASP A 8 9.98 -16.94 3.97
CA ASP A 8 11.03 -17.48 3.10
C ASP A 8 11.93 -16.39 2.48
N ASP A 9 11.40 -15.19 2.24
CA ASP A 9 12.15 -14.05 1.69
C ASP A 9 11.71 -12.70 2.32
N PRO A 10 12.37 -12.24 3.39
CA PRO A 10 12.13 -10.92 3.98
C PRO A 10 12.42 -9.76 3.01
N ALA A 11 13.33 -9.96 2.04
CA ALA A 11 13.62 -8.96 1.01
C ALA A 11 12.48 -8.90 -0.03
N ALA A 12 11.73 -9.99 -0.26
CA ALA A 12 10.50 -9.95 -1.05
C ALA A 12 9.41 -9.11 -0.36
N LEU A 13 9.26 -9.20 0.97
CA LEU A 13 8.32 -8.33 1.70
C LEU A 13 8.72 -6.87 1.62
N HIS A 14 10.01 -6.56 1.77
CA HIS A 14 10.48 -5.19 1.61
C HIS A 14 10.20 -4.66 0.20
N ARG A 15 10.48 -5.46 -0.85
CA ARG A 15 10.16 -5.11 -2.25
C ARG A 15 8.65 -4.94 -2.47
N ALA A 16 7.82 -5.82 -1.91
CA ALA A 16 6.37 -5.73 -2.00
C ALA A 16 5.85 -4.47 -1.32
N GLY A 17 6.40 -4.11 -0.16
CA GLY A 17 6.04 -2.88 0.54
C GLY A 17 6.40 -1.62 -0.25
N THR A 18 7.60 -1.57 -0.84
CA THR A 18 8.01 -0.48 -1.72
C THR A 18 7.11 -0.37 -2.95
N GLY A 19 6.85 -1.49 -3.64
CA GLY A 19 5.98 -1.51 -4.82
C GLY A 19 4.54 -1.11 -4.51
N ALA A 20 4.01 -1.49 -3.34
CA ALA A 20 2.69 -1.06 -2.88
C ALA A 20 2.64 0.47 -2.66
N ARG A 21 3.70 1.06 -2.10
CA ARG A 21 3.81 2.51 -1.89
C ARG A 21 3.89 3.28 -3.21
N GLU A 22 4.66 2.77 -4.17
CA GLU A 22 4.73 3.33 -5.53
C GLU A 22 3.36 3.26 -6.21
N THR A 23 2.67 2.12 -6.09
CA THR A 23 1.32 1.93 -6.63
C THR A 23 0.31 2.89 -6.00
N ALA A 24 0.41 3.17 -4.69
CA ALA A 24 -0.41 4.16 -4.02
C ALA A 24 -0.18 5.57 -4.59
N GLY A 25 1.08 5.95 -4.81
CA GLY A 25 1.44 7.22 -5.45
C GLY A 25 0.90 7.34 -6.88
N GLN A 26 1.14 6.31 -7.71
CA GLN A 26 0.64 6.26 -9.08
C GLN A 26 -0.89 6.31 -9.14
N THR A 27 -1.57 5.60 -8.24
CA THR A 27 -3.04 5.61 -8.15
C THR A 27 -3.58 7.01 -7.89
N ARG A 28 -2.96 7.77 -6.97
CA ARG A 28 -3.36 9.17 -6.70
C ARG A 28 -3.14 10.06 -7.92
N THR A 29 -1.97 9.97 -8.55
CA THR A 29 -1.61 10.82 -9.70
C THR A 29 -2.48 10.52 -10.91
N ALA A 30 -2.58 9.24 -11.30
CA ALA A 30 -3.38 8.82 -12.45
C ALA A 30 -4.88 9.00 -12.19
N GLY A 31 -5.32 8.80 -10.95
CA GLY A 31 -6.73 8.95 -10.55
C GLY A 31 -7.20 10.40 -10.46
N ALA A 32 -6.31 11.39 -10.37
CA ALA A 32 -6.68 12.80 -10.31
C ALA A 32 -7.16 13.35 -11.67
N HIS A 33 -6.48 12.98 -12.77
CA HIS A 33 -6.77 13.50 -14.11
C HIS A 33 -8.24 13.32 -14.55
N PRO A 34 -8.83 12.11 -14.43
CA PRO A 34 -10.23 11.90 -14.81
C PRO A 34 -11.22 12.72 -13.99
N VAL A 35 -10.91 13.09 -12.74
CA VAL A 35 -11.79 13.91 -11.90
C VAL A 35 -11.91 15.31 -12.46
N ASP A 36 -10.80 15.92 -12.84
CA ASP A 36 -10.79 17.30 -13.33
C ASP A 36 -11.48 17.42 -14.68
N GLU A 37 -11.22 16.47 -15.59
CA GLU A 37 -11.90 16.40 -16.89
C GLU A 37 -13.40 16.15 -16.73
N THR A 38 -13.80 15.22 -15.86
CA THR A 38 -15.22 14.90 -15.61
C THR A 38 -15.95 16.08 -14.97
N ARG A 39 -15.31 16.80 -14.04
CA ARG A 39 -15.88 18.01 -13.43
C ARG A 39 -15.99 19.16 -14.42
N SER A 40 -15.04 19.31 -15.33
CA SER A 40 -15.13 20.29 -16.42
C SER A 40 -16.33 19.96 -17.31
N ALA A 41 -16.44 18.72 -17.77
CA ALA A 41 -17.56 18.26 -18.57
C ALA A 41 -18.91 18.40 -17.83
N ALA A 42 -18.94 18.14 -16.52
CA ALA A 42 -20.13 18.33 -15.69
C ALA A 42 -20.62 19.78 -15.71
N ARG A 43 -19.71 20.77 -15.66
CA ARG A 43 -20.08 22.20 -15.77
C ARG A 43 -20.60 22.54 -17.15
N ASP A 44 -19.94 22.09 -18.21
CA ASP A 44 -20.36 22.38 -19.58
C ASP A 44 -21.73 21.77 -19.89
N LEU A 45 -22.03 20.60 -19.31
CA LEU A 45 -23.27 19.85 -19.50
C LEU A 45 -24.34 20.14 -18.43
N SER A 46 -24.05 21.04 -17.48
CA SER A 46 -25.02 21.49 -16.47
C SER A 46 -25.95 22.59 -17.00
N GLY A 47 -25.57 23.28 -18.08
CA GLY A 47 -26.40 24.27 -18.78
C GLY A 47 -27.15 23.70 -19.99
N GLY A 48 -28.23 24.37 -20.42
CA GLY A 48 -28.93 24.08 -21.69
C GLY A 48 -29.91 22.90 -21.66
N ASN A 49 -29.95 22.15 -22.78
CA ASN A 49 -30.94 21.11 -23.13
C ASN A 49 -31.08 19.93 -22.16
N TRP A 50 -30.15 19.79 -21.21
CA TRP A 50 -30.08 18.64 -20.30
C TRP A 50 -30.70 18.92 -18.93
N SER A 51 -31.25 20.13 -18.71
CA SER A 51 -31.91 20.53 -17.46
C SER A 51 -31.07 20.28 -16.19
N GLY A 52 -29.73 20.27 -16.33
CA GLY A 52 -28.78 20.02 -15.25
C GLY A 52 -28.60 18.54 -14.84
N GLY A 53 -29.41 17.61 -15.34
CA GLY A 53 -29.36 16.20 -14.93
C GLY A 53 -28.07 15.50 -15.34
N LEU A 54 -27.57 15.76 -16.55
CA LEU A 54 -26.31 15.18 -17.05
C LEU A 54 -25.09 15.72 -16.29
N GLY A 55 -25.06 17.03 -16.03
CA GLY A 55 -24.02 17.65 -15.21
C GLY A 55 -23.98 17.06 -13.78
N GLY A 56 -25.13 16.88 -13.14
CA GLY A 56 -25.23 16.25 -11.83
C GLY A 56 -24.76 14.79 -11.81
N ALA A 57 -25.09 14.01 -12.84
CA ALA A 57 -24.63 12.62 -12.97
C ALA A 57 -23.09 12.54 -13.13
N LEU A 58 -22.50 13.43 -13.92
CA LEU A 58 -21.05 13.51 -14.10
C LEU A 58 -20.33 13.94 -12.81
N ASP A 59 -20.88 14.89 -12.06
CA ASP A 59 -20.28 15.27 -10.77
C ASP A 59 -20.34 14.12 -9.75
N GLY A 60 -21.47 13.40 -9.69
CA GLY A 60 -21.60 12.19 -8.87
C GLY A 60 -20.63 11.07 -9.28
N LEU A 61 -20.38 10.90 -10.57
CA LEU A 61 -19.38 9.97 -11.09
C LEU A 61 -17.97 10.39 -10.66
N ALA A 62 -17.62 11.67 -10.79
CA ALA A 62 -16.32 12.20 -10.38
C ALA A 62 -16.08 12.03 -8.87
N GLN A 63 -17.11 12.24 -8.04
CA GLN A 63 -17.04 12.00 -6.59
C GLN A 63 -16.83 10.52 -6.26
N THR A 64 -17.59 9.63 -6.90
CA THR A 64 -17.46 8.17 -6.69
C THR A 64 -16.06 7.69 -7.09
N TRP A 65 -15.58 8.13 -8.24
CA TRP A 65 -14.23 7.82 -8.72
C TRP A 65 -13.16 8.31 -7.73
N SER A 66 -13.25 9.57 -7.30
CA SER A 66 -12.31 10.15 -6.32
C SER A 66 -12.28 9.35 -5.00
N SER A 67 -13.45 8.90 -4.53
CA SER A 67 -13.57 8.04 -3.35
C SER A 67 -12.87 6.68 -3.55
N GLN A 68 -13.10 6.04 -4.69
CA GLN A 68 -12.51 4.73 -5.00
C GLN A 68 -10.99 4.80 -5.18
N VAL A 69 -10.48 5.82 -5.87
CA VAL A 69 -9.04 6.11 -6.00
C VAL A 69 -8.41 6.30 -4.62
N SER A 70 -9.05 7.09 -3.75
CA SER A 70 -8.56 7.32 -2.39
C SER A 70 -8.55 6.04 -1.55
N ALA A 71 -9.61 5.23 -1.66
CA ALA A 71 -9.71 3.94 -0.96
C ALA A 71 -8.64 2.94 -1.45
N LEU A 72 -8.37 2.89 -2.75
CA LEU A 72 -7.33 2.03 -3.32
C LEU A 72 -5.94 2.46 -2.84
N ALA A 73 -5.63 3.76 -2.92
CA ALA A 73 -4.36 4.30 -2.43
C ALA A 73 -4.15 4.01 -0.93
N ALA A 74 -5.20 4.16 -0.10
CA ALA A 74 -5.13 3.83 1.32
C ALA A 74 -4.86 2.34 1.58
N LYS A 75 -5.47 1.44 0.79
CA LYS A 75 -5.19 -0.01 0.88
C LYS A 75 -3.76 -0.33 0.50
N CYS A 76 -3.23 0.30 -0.55
CA CYS A 76 -1.84 0.14 -0.95
C CYS A 76 -0.86 0.65 0.12
N ASP A 77 -1.14 1.79 0.75
CA ASP A 77 -0.33 2.29 1.87
C ASP A 77 -0.40 1.37 3.10
N SER A 78 -1.58 0.85 3.42
CA SER A 78 -1.74 -0.14 4.49
C SER A 78 -0.95 -1.42 4.23
N LEU A 79 -0.97 -1.91 2.99
CA LEU A 79 -0.17 -3.05 2.58
C LEU A 79 1.33 -2.75 2.68
N ALA A 80 1.76 -1.55 2.25
CA ALA A 80 3.14 -1.11 2.38
C ALA A 80 3.61 -1.09 3.84
N GLY A 81 2.77 -0.58 4.74
CA GLY A 81 3.02 -0.59 6.19
C GLY A 81 3.18 -2.00 6.74
N GLN A 82 2.22 -2.89 6.46
CA GLN A 82 2.26 -4.27 6.95
C GLN A 82 3.49 -5.03 6.45
N CYS A 83 3.84 -4.88 5.17
CA CYS A 83 5.03 -5.51 4.59
C CYS A 83 6.32 -4.93 5.18
N GLY A 84 6.39 -3.60 5.38
CA GLY A 84 7.54 -2.93 5.99
C GLY A 84 7.76 -3.33 7.44
N ASP A 85 6.71 -3.29 8.26
CA ASP A 85 6.74 -3.67 9.67
C ASP A 85 7.12 -5.14 9.84
N SER A 86 6.55 -6.02 9.01
CA SER A 86 6.89 -7.44 9.01
C SER A 86 8.37 -7.65 8.64
N GLY A 87 8.86 -7.02 7.56
CA GLY A 87 10.25 -7.15 7.14
C GLY A 87 11.25 -6.72 8.22
N LEU A 88 10.98 -5.59 8.89
CA LEU A 88 11.78 -5.09 10.01
C LEU A 88 11.78 -6.05 11.21
N LEU A 89 10.62 -6.64 11.53
CA LEU A 89 10.49 -7.58 12.64
C LEU A 89 11.32 -8.85 12.40
N TYR A 90 11.31 -9.37 11.16
CA TYR A 90 12.12 -10.53 10.79
C TYR A 90 13.61 -10.25 10.88
N GLN A 91 14.07 -9.14 10.29
CA GLN A 91 15.49 -8.76 10.33
C GLN A 91 16.01 -8.61 11.76
N ASN A 92 15.24 -7.97 12.65
CA ASN A 92 15.61 -7.84 14.06
C ASN A 92 15.65 -9.18 14.79
N THR A 93 14.69 -10.07 14.49
CA THR A 93 14.63 -11.41 15.08
C THR A 93 15.81 -12.27 14.61
N GLU A 94 16.13 -12.24 13.32
CA GLU A 94 17.27 -12.97 12.74
C GLU A 94 18.62 -12.46 13.28
N ALA A 95 18.77 -11.13 13.41
CA ALA A 95 19.97 -10.53 14.01
C ALA A 95 20.14 -10.97 15.48
N THR A 96 19.05 -10.97 16.25
CA THR A 96 19.04 -11.42 17.65
C THR A 96 19.37 -12.92 17.77
N ASN A 97 18.77 -13.75 16.92
CA ASN A 97 19.05 -15.19 16.86
C ASN A 97 20.50 -15.46 16.46
N THR A 98 21.04 -14.74 15.46
CA THR A 98 22.43 -14.86 15.03
C THR A 98 23.39 -14.48 16.15
N GLN A 99 23.11 -13.40 16.87
CA GLN A 99 23.92 -12.96 18.01
C GLN A 99 23.87 -13.97 19.17
N THR A 100 22.70 -14.54 19.45
CA THR A 100 22.51 -15.59 20.47
C THR A 100 23.23 -16.88 20.09
N MET A 101 23.15 -17.30 18.82
CA MET A 101 23.87 -18.47 18.33
C MET A 101 25.38 -18.25 18.40
N ARG A 102 25.88 -17.06 18.03
CA ARG A 102 27.29 -16.70 18.17
C ARG A 102 27.74 -16.70 19.63
N SER A 103 26.93 -16.21 20.57
CA SER A 103 27.30 -16.23 21.98
C SER A 103 27.30 -17.64 22.56
N LEU A 104 26.36 -18.51 22.15
CA LEU A 104 26.33 -19.92 22.53
C LEU A 104 27.49 -20.73 21.95
N SER A 105 27.88 -20.45 20.70
CA SER A 105 29.02 -21.12 20.05
C SER A 105 30.38 -20.58 20.47
N ALA A 106 30.44 -19.34 20.97
CA ALA A 106 31.63 -18.77 21.61
C ALA A 106 31.75 -19.14 23.10
N GLY A 107 30.68 -19.66 23.72
CA GLY A 107 30.74 -20.25 25.05
C GLY A 107 31.54 -21.54 24.98
N SER A 108 32.66 -21.60 25.70
CA SER A 108 33.54 -22.78 25.78
C SER A 108 32.74 -24.06 25.94
N SER A 109 33.00 -25.02 25.04
CA SER A 109 32.65 -26.43 25.23
C SER A 109 33.10 -26.84 26.63
N PRO A 110 32.23 -27.39 27.50
CA PRO A 110 32.67 -27.98 28.76
C PRO A 110 33.57 -29.22 28.56
N PHE A 111 33.82 -29.61 27.31
CA PHE A 111 34.69 -30.73 26.93
C PHE A 111 35.92 -30.32 26.10
N GLY A 112 36.16 -29.01 25.90
CA GLY A 112 37.20 -28.51 24.98
C GLY A 112 36.74 -28.47 23.54
#